data_AF-B2B6W5-F1
#
_entry.id   AF-B2B6W5-F1
#
_cell.length_a   1.000
_cell.length_b   1.000
_cell.length_c   1.000
_cell.angle_alpha   90.00
_cell.angle_beta   90.00
_cell.angle_gamma   90.00
#
_symmetry.space_group_name_H-M   'P 1'
#
loop_
_entity.id
_entity.type
_entity.pdbx_description
1 polymer ?
#
loop_
_entity_poly.entity_id
_entity_poly.type
_entity_poly.pdbx_seq_one_letter_code
_entity_poly.pdbx_strand_id
1 'polypeptide(L)'
;MLFDGSATELVRLLAVPVRPQNPPETASATPTQTRNGCCATKDMDGMKEHPNRKADTEVMTSSSQCHKRAKTQDGHNRADTDHSMINHSVTDSLVIDRPVTFSTLPPEVHRLIFTHIECIDDVFRLGLANRYLWSIGREHMHDYYMSFLGRWANEHIVCVGEDVKPGDYPPGLFSAQELDLLRQKTSDIPYDWDVDWDDVAFPNVPFTLHHFTFPSISTQEEDVSLFGKSLALAGLFHDLDISKDPAYDYIRSEMLVKQETYFPQDQQWILRNLTTKQFVRSEAIALKPECIHGPDISVLGFGEVVMSRICWSTSSFTSMSDTVDISRGTWAGLD
;
A
#
# COMPACT_ATOMS: atom_id res chain seq x y z
N MET A 1 -11.37 17.94 -0.58
CA MET A 1 -10.07 17.38 -1.03
C MET A 1 -10.00 17.54 -2.54
N LEU A 2 -8.80 17.67 -3.12
CA LEU A 2 -8.58 17.88 -4.56
C LEU A 2 -7.61 16.84 -5.10
N PHE A 3 -7.61 16.60 -6.41
CA PHE A 3 -6.78 15.61 -7.11
C PHE A 3 -6.31 16.19 -8.46
N ASP A 4 -5.43 15.51 -9.20
CA ASP A 4 -4.82 16.05 -10.43
C ASP A 4 -5.76 16.15 -11.65
N GLY A 5 -7.00 15.66 -11.51
CA GLY A 5 -8.02 15.63 -12.56
C GLY A 5 -7.97 14.38 -13.45
N SER A 6 -7.04 13.45 -13.22
CA SER A 6 -6.91 12.21 -13.99
C SER A 6 -7.89 11.13 -13.53
N ALA A 7 -8.53 10.46 -14.50
CA ALA A 7 -9.39 9.32 -14.25
C ALA A 7 -8.65 8.18 -13.50
N THR A 8 -7.35 8.01 -13.76
CA THR A 8 -6.51 6.98 -13.11
C THR A 8 -6.26 7.26 -11.63
N GLU A 9 -5.97 8.51 -11.22
CA GLU A 9 -5.83 8.84 -9.79
C GLU A 9 -7.17 8.66 -9.06
N LEU A 10 -8.27 9.13 -9.66
CA LEU A 10 -9.61 9.00 -9.07
C LEU A 10 -10.00 7.54 -8.77
N VAL A 11 -9.59 6.58 -9.62
CA VAL A 11 -9.77 5.14 -9.35
C VAL A 11 -8.97 4.69 -8.12
N ARG A 12 -7.73 5.17 -7.91
CA ARG A 12 -6.92 4.82 -6.72
C ARG A 12 -7.51 5.36 -5.42
N LEU A 13 -8.08 6.57 -5.49
CA LEU A 13 -8.71 7.23 -4.34
C LEU A 13 -10.04 6.59 -3.94
N LEU A 14 -10.78 5.97 -4.88
CA LEU A 14 -12.08 5.35 -4.64
C LEU A 14 -12.06 3.82 -4.51
N ALA A 15 -11.04 3.13 -5.05
CA ALA A 15 -10.97 1.67 -4.99
C ALA A 15 -10.65 1.17 -3.58
N VAL A 16 -11.59 0.45 -2.97
CA VAL A 16 -11.39 -0.23 -1.68
C VAL A 16 -10.32 -1.33 -1.85
N PRO A 17 -9.19 -1.27 -1.15
CA PRO A 17 -8.10 -2.24 -1.31
C PRO A 17 -8.48 -3.63 -0.79
N VAL A 18 -8.07 -4.66 -1.51
CA VAL A 18 -8.17 -6.07 -1.07
C VAL A 18 -6.96 -6.38 -0.18
N ARG A 19 -7.18 -6.86 1.05
CA ARG A 19 -6.06 -7.32 1.89
C ARG A 19 -5.43 -8.56 1.24
N PRO A 20 -4.11 -8.58 1.00
CA PRO A 20 -3.43 -9.75 0.44
C PRO A 20 -3.61 -10.96 1.35
N GLN A 21 -3.98 -12.11 0.76
CA GLN A 21 -3.97 -13.36 1.52
C GLN A 21 -2.54 -13.79 1.79
N ASN A 22 -2.26 -14.25 3.01
CA ASN A 22 -0.97 -14.85 3.30
C ASN A 22 -0.75 -16.08 2.40
N PRO A 23 0.44 -16.29 1.82
CA PRO A 23 0.78 -17.56 1.21
C PRO A 23 0.52 -18.68 2.22
N PRO A 24 -0.12 -19.80 1.83
CA PRO A 24 -0.36 -20.88 2.76
C PRO A 24 0.97 -21.39 3.30
N GLU A 25 1.14 -21.37 4.63
CA GLU A 25 2.33 -21.92 5.28
C GLU A 25 2.55 -23.34 4.76
N THR A 26 3.74 -23.59 4.19
CA THR A 26 4.02 -24.85 3.52
C THR A 26 3.96 -25.98 4.54
N ALA A 27 2.86 -26.74 4.52
CA ALA A 27 2.54 -27.74 5.53
C ALA A 27 3.75 -28.65 5.78
N SER A 28 4.15 -28.76 7.04
CA SER A 28 5.41 -29.39 7.44
C SER A 28 5.50 -30.82 6.88
N ALA A 29 6.49 -31.05 6.03
CA ALA A 29 6.51 -32.19 5.13
C ALA A 29 6.58 -33.52 5.89
N THR A 30 5.46 -34.25 5.93
CA THR A 30 5.42 -35.61 6.45
C THR A 30 6.16 -36.52 5.46
N PRO A 31 7.25 -37.21 5.86
CA PRO A 31 8.15 -37.88 4.93
C PRO A 31 7.52 -39.16 4.35
N THR A 32 6.84 -39.01 3.21
CA THR A 32 6.22 -40.13 2.49
C THR A 32 7.20 -40.72 1.47
N GLN A 33 7.25 -42.05 1.43
CA GLN A 33 8.31 -42.82 0.77
C GLN A 33 8.40 -42.62 -0.75
N THR A 34 9.63 -42.70 -1.25
CA THR A 34 9.95 -42.86 -2.67
C THR A 34 9.21 -44.05 -3.29
N ARG A 35 8.54 -43.83 -4.43
CA ARG A 35 8.22 -44.92 -5.37
C ARG A 35 8.38 -44.46 -6.81
N ASN A 36 9.19 -45.20 -7.56
CA ASN A 36 9.51 -44.89 -8.95
C ASN A 36 8.28 -45.00 -9.86
N GLY A 37 8.15 -44.06 -10.80
CA GLY A 37 7.19 -44.09 -11.91
C GLY A 37 7.78 -43.38 -13.13
N CYS A 38 8.49 -44.12 -13.98
CA CYS A 38 9.11 -43.59 -15.19
C CYS A 38 8.18 -43.79 -16.40
N CYS A 39 7.99 -42.75 -17.22
CA CYS A 39 7.47 -42.89 -18.57
C CYS A 39 8.05 -41.83 -19.50
N ALA A 40 8.29 -42.23 -20.74
CA ALA A 40 9.20 -41.56 -21.66
C ALA A 40 8.55 -40.49 -22.55
N THR A 41 9.36 -39.48 -22.90
CA THR A 41 9.49 -38.82 -24.21
C THR A 41 8.25 -38.60 -25.10
N LYS A 42 8.06 -37.35 -25.54
CA LYS A 42 7.94 -37.05 -26.98
C LYS A 42 8.67 -35.75 -27.31
N ASP A 43 9.57 -35.83 -28.29
CA ASP A 43 10.22 -34.69 -28.92
C ASP A 43 9.29 -34.01 -29.94
N MET A 44 9.53 -32.72 -30.20
CA MET A 44 9.26 -32.06 -31.48
C MET A 44 10.45 -31.14 -31.79
N ASP A 45 11.10 -31.40 -32.92
CA ASP A 45 12.27 -30.67 -33.43
C ASP A 45 11.86 -29.46 -34.28
N GLY A 46 12.74 -28.46 -34.42
CA GLY A 46 12.43 -27.23 -35.17
C GLY A 46 13.43 -26.08 -35.03
N MET A 47 14.59 -26.20 -35.69
CA MET A 47 15.31 -25.14 -36.45
C MET A 47 14.77 -23.69 -36.31
N LYS A 48 15.54 -22.63 -36.03
CA LYS A 48 16.89 -22.19 -36.52
C LYS A 48 17.24 -20.84 -35.81
N GLU A 49 18.42 -20.20 -35.83
CA GLU A 49 19.76 -20.40 -36.41
C GLU A 49 20.82 -19.59 -35.58
N HIS A 50 22.09 -19.62 -35.99
CA HIS A 50 23.26 -18.84 -35.51
C HIS A 50 24.05 -18.39 -36.77
N PRO A 51 24.86 -17.30 -36.78
CA PRO A 51 26.14 -17.32 -36.02
C PRO A 51 26.89 -16.00 -35.71
N ASN A 52 27.85 -16.10 -34.75
CA ASN A 52 29.17 -15.40 -34.72
C ASN A 52 29.20 -13.85 -34.53
N ARG A 53 30.27 -13.23 -33.99
CA ARG A 53 31.65 -13.70 -33.64
C ARG A 53 32.32 -12.76 -32.62
N LYS A 54 32.99 -13.35 -31.60
CA LYS A 54 34.32 -13.02 -31.03
C LYS A 54 34.67 -11.60 -30.49
N ALA A 55 35.73 -11.37 -29.69
CA ALA A 55 36.57 -12.17 -28.75
C ALA A 55 37.79 -11.30 -28.28
N ASP A 56 38.70 -11.72 -27.38
CA ASP A 56 38.79 -12.96 -26.58
C ASP A 56 38.41 -12.68 -25.09
N THR A 57 39.22 -12.42 -24.06
CA THR A 57 40.68 -12.39 -23.80
C THR A 57 40.89 -12.58 -22.27
N GLU A 58 42.03 -13.10 -21.80
CA GLU A 58 42.26 -13.55 -20.41
C GLU A 58 43.47 -12.88 -19.72
N VAL A 59 43.54 -12.91 -18.37
CA VAL A 59 44.81 -13.03 -17.60
C VAL A 59 44.59 -13.88 -16.33
N MET A 60 45.38 -14.95 -16.16
CA MET A 60 45.52 -15.67 -14.87
C MET A 60 46.51 -14.97 -13.93
N THR A 61 46.36 -15.17 -12.62
CA THR A 61 47.53 -15.44 -11.73
C THR A 61 47.15 -16.38 -10.57
N SER A 62 48.16 -17.04 -10.02
CA SER A 62 48.06 -18.19 -9.11
C SER A 62 48.65 -17.92 -7.72
N SER A 63 48.52 -18.92 -6.82
CA SER A 63 49.12 -19.07 -5.47
C SER A 63 48.12 -18.83 -4.33
N SER A 64 47.91 -19.68 -3.31
CA SER A 64 48.54 -20.89 -2.72
C SER A 64 49.25 -20.68 -1.37
N GLN A 65 49.17 -21.73 -0.52
CA GLN A 65 49.77 -21.91 0.80
C GLN A 65 49.24 -21.02 1.96
N CYS A 66 49.57 -21.31 3.23
CA CYS A 66 49.30 -22.54 4.02
C CYS A 66 49.57 -22.28 5.51
N HIS A 67 49.00 -23.11 6.41
CA HIS A 67 49.30 -23.14 7.86
C HIS A 67 48.87 -21.85 8.63
N LYS A 68 48.85 -21.80 9.98
CA LYS A 68 49.35 -22.75 11.00
C LYS A 68 48.46 -22.75 12.25
N ARG A 69 48.30 -23.92 12.88
CA ARG A 69 47.56 -24.12 14.14
C ARG A 69 48.51 -23.91 15.32
N ALA A 70 48.09 -23.18 16.36
CA ALA A 70 48.82 -23.03 17.61
C ALA A 70 48.07 -23.69 18.78
N LYS A 71 48.82 -24.22 19.77
CA LYS A 71 48.29 -24.90 20.97
C LYS A 71 49.30 -24.85 22.11
N THR A 72 48.83 -24.51 23.31
CA THR A 72 49.48 -24.59 24.63
C THR A 72 48.35 -24.90 25.64
N GLN A 73 48.40 -25.80 26.64
CA GLN A 73 49.46 -26.34 27.53
C GLN A 73 50.10 -25.28 28.44
N ASP A 74 50.26 -25.48 29.76
CA ASP A 74 49.80 -26.58 30.66
C ASP A 74 49.86 -26.11 32.15
N GLY A 75 49.53 -26.97 33.13
CA GLY A 75 49.70 -26.71 34.58
C GLY A 75 48.38 -26.44 35.32
N HIS A 76 47.73 -27.35 36.05
CA HIS A 76 48.14 -28.26 37.15
C HIS A 76 48.58 -27.57 38.46
N ASN A 77 47.73 -27.68 39.49
CA ASN A 77 48.14 -28.18 40.82
C ASN A 77 46.93 -28.74 41.59
N ARG A 78 47.17 -29.72 42.47
CA ARG A 78 46.20 -30.37 43.37
C ARG A 78 46.47 -29.98 44.82
N ALA A 79 45.43 -30.02 45.65
CA ALA A 79 45.53 -30.46 47.03
C ALA A 79 44.16 -30.99 47.48
N ASP A 80 44.10 -32.26 47.89
CA ASP A 80 42.89 -32.89 48.43
C ASP A 80 42.77 -32.66 49.94
N THR A 81 41.55 -32.57 50.47
CA THR A 81 41.22 -33.01 51.84
C THR A 81 39.74 -33.40 51.86
N ASP A 82 39.47 -34.64 52.26
CA ASP A 82 38.13 -35.20 52.39
C ASP A 82 37.78 -35.36 53.88
N HIS A 83 36.49 -35.30 54.24
CA HIS A 83 35.84 -36.12 55.28
C HIS A 83 34.41 -35.67 55.66
N SER A 84 33.43 -36.45 55.19
CA SER A 84 32.36 -37.07 56.01
C SER A 84 31.30 -36.23 56.78
N MET A 85 30.08 -36.20 56.20
CA MET A 85 28.75 -36.38 56.85
C MET A 85 28.30 -35.33 57.92
N ILE A 86 27.00 -35.06 58.19
CA ILE A 86 25.76 -35.85 58.10
C ILE A 86 24.61 -35.03 57.44
N ASN A 87 23.62 -35.73 56.89
CA ASN A 87 22.42 -35.17 56.25
C ASN A 87 21.56 -34.29 57.19
N HIS A 88 20.89 -33.27 56.63
CA HIS A 88 19.49 -33.01 56.97
C HIS A 88 18.71 -32.56 55.73
N SER A 89 17.48 -33.03 55.61
CA SER A 89 16.62 -32.84 54.44
C SER A 89 15.79 -31.56 54.52
N VAL A 90 16.04 -30.62 53.61
CA VAL A 90 15.01 -29.73 53.08
C VAL A 90 15.12 -29.80 51.56
N THR A 91 14.21 -30.52 50.91
CA THR A 91 14.00 -30.42 49.47
C THR A 91 13.18 -29.17 49.20
N ASP A 92 13.82 -28.00 49.36
CA ASP A 92 13.23 -26.75 48.90
C ASP A 92 13.06 -26.82 47.39
N SER A 93 11.84 -26.56 46.93
CA SER A 93 11.48 -26.75 45.53
C SER A 93 12.25 -25.73 44.68
N LEU A 94 13.14 -26.22 43.81
CA LEU A 94 13.79 -25.43 42.77
C LEU A 94 12.79 -25.04 41.67
N VAL A 95 11.81 -24.21 42.05
CA VAL A 95 11.17 -23.28 41.13
C VAL A 95 12.23 -22.24 40.79
N ILE A 96 13.13 -22.62 39.88
CA ILE A 96 13.94 -21.66 39.13
C ILE A 96 12.94 -20.91 38.27
N ASP A 97 12.46 -19.80 38.81
CA ASP A 97 11.47 -18.94 38.18
C ASP A 97 12.05 -18.49 36.84
N ARG A 98 11.50 -19.04 35.75
CA ARG A 98 12.08 -18.82 34.41
C ARG A 98 11.85 -17.36 34.08
N PRO A 99 12.91 -16.55 33.85
CA PRO A 99 12.72 -15.14 33.54
C PRO A 99 11.82 -15.03 32.31
N VAL A 100 10.73 -14.29 32.44
CA VAL A 100 9.74 -14.11 31.36
C VAL A 100 10.43 -13.40 30.21
N THR A 101 10.81 -14.17 29.20
CA THR A 101 11.38 -13.64 27.95
C THR A 101 10.27 -13.11 27.06
N PHE A 102 10.61 -12.19 26.16
CA PHE A 102 9.68 -11.71 25.13
C PHE A 102 9.07 -12.86 24.33
N SER A 103 9.87 -13.87 23.98
CA SER A 103 9.46 -15.07 23.24
C SER A 103 8.54 -16.03 24.01
N THR A 104 8.34 -15.82 25.32
CA THR A 104 7.42 -16.61 26.17
C THR A 104 6.11 -15.90 26.50
N LEU A 105 5.87 -14.70 25.94
CA LEU A 105 4.58 -14.03 26.02
C LEU A 105 3.54 -14.71 25.10
N PRO A 106 2.22 -14.63 25.41
CA PRO A 106 1.17 -15.12 24.52
C PRO A 106 1.10 -14.33 23.19
N PRO A 107 0.65 -14.95 22.07
CA PRO A 107 0.53 -14.27 20.77
C PRO A 107 -0.35 -13.02 20.77
N GLU A 108 -1.37 -13.00 21.64
CA GLU A 108 -2.25 -11.85 21.85
C GLU A 108 -1.47 -10.65 22.42
N VAL A 109 -0.49 -10.91 23.29
CA VAL A 109 0.39 -9.88 23.85
C VAL A 109 1.40 -9.41 22.80
N HIS A 110 1.94 -10.30 21.95
CA HIS A 110 2.77 -9.87 20.82
C HIS A 110 1.99 -8.97 19.86
N ARG A 111 0.77 -9.35 19.48
CA ARG A 111 -0.11 -8.52 18.65
C ARG A 111 -0.42 -7.17 19.31
N LEU A 112 -0.73 -7.15 20.60
CA LEU A 112 -0.94 -5.91 21.37
C LEU A 112 0.31 -5.03 21.42
N ILE A 113 1.52 -5.60 21.43
CA ILE A 113 2.76 -4.83 21.34
C ILE A 113 2.88 -4.18 19.95
N PHE A 114 2.64 -4.93 18.87
CA PHE A 114 2.66 -4.37 17.51
C PHE A 114 1.59 -3.28 17.28
N THR A 115 0.41 -3.34 17.91
CA THR A 115 -0.59 -2.25 17.82
C THR A 115 -0.19 -0.95 18.53
N HIS A 116 0.89 -0.94 19.32
CA HIS A 116 1.47 0.26 19.94
C HIS A 116 2.75 0.76 19.24
N ILE A 117 3.15 0.15 18.11
CA ILE A 117 4.30 0.62 17.32
C ILE A 117 3.80 1.66 16.30
N GLU A 118 3.99 2.94 16.61
CA GLU A 118 3.59 4.06 15.76
C GLU A 118 4.44 4.17 14.48
N CYS A 119 5.73 3.78 14.55
CA CYS A 119 6.66 3.89 13.42
C CYS A 119 6.78 2.56 12.66
N ILE A 120 6.46 2.58 11.36
CA ILE A 120 6.54 1.40 10.50
C ILE A 120 7.96 0.81 10.43
N ASP A 121 9.01 1.64 10.56
CA ASP A 121 10.41 1.17 10.58
C ASP A 121 10.67 0.20 11.74
N ASP A 122 10.06 0.44 12.90
CA ASP A 122 10.22 -0.38 14.09
C ASP A 122 9.42 -1.70 14.00
N VAL A 123 8.32 -1.72 13.24
CA VAL A 123 7.62 -2.95 12.85
C VAL A 123 8.54 -3.86 12.03
N PHE A 124 9.23 -3.31 11.02
CA PHE A 124 10.22 -4.05 10.22
C PHE A 124 11.43 -4.49 11.06
N ARG A 125 11.99 -3.62 11.93
CA ARG A 125 13.11 -3.97 12.83
C ARG A 125 12.76 -5.09 13.80
N LEU A 126 11.55 -5.07 14.38
CA LEU A 126 11.08 -6.14 15.27
C LEU A 126 10.81 -7.45 14.51
N GLY A 127 10.36 -7.36 13.25
CA GLY A 127 10.21 -8.51 12.36
C GLY A 127 11.53 -9.17 11.95
N LEU A 128 12.56 -8.37 11.64
CA LEU A 128 13.91 -8.85 11.32
C LEU A 128 14.50 -9.72 12.44
N ALA A 129 14.19 -9.42 13.70
CA ALA A 129 14.67 -10.19 14.84
C ALA A 129 14.13 -11.64 14.91
N ASN A 130 12.97 -11.94 14.32
CA ASN A 130 12.37 -13.28 14.36
C ASN A 130 11.25 -13.44 13.31
N ARG A 131 11.29 -14.51 12.50
CA ARG A 131 10.22 -14.87 11.52
C ARG A 131 8.80 -14.91 12.12
N TYR A 132 8.64 -15.33 13.37
CA TYR A 132 7.35 -15.30 14.05
C TYR A 132 6.85 -13.87 14.29
N LEU A 133 7.76 -12.95 14.69
CA LEU A 133 7.42 -11.53 14.85
C LEU A 133 7.20 -10.88 13.49
N TRP A 134 7.93 -11.29 12.44
CA TRP A 134 7.64 -10.88 11.07
C TRP A 134 6.24 -11.32 10.62
N SER A 135 5.77 -12.53 10.96
CA SER A 135 4.41 -12.96 10.57
C SER A 135 3.30 -12.06 11.14
N ILE A 136 3.53 -11.44 12.31
CA ILE A 136 2.65 -10.41 12.89
C ILE A 136 2.90 -9.06 12.22
N GLY A 137 4.16 -8.62 12.13
CA GLY A 137 4.54 -7.34 11.51
C GLY A 137 4.12 -7.19 10.04
N ARG A 138 3.99 -8.30 9.31
CA ARG A 138 3.46 -8.39 7.93
C ARG A 138 2.00 -7.96 7.84
N GLU A 139 1.18 -8.25 8.85
CA GLU A 139 -0.21 -7.76 8.90
C GLU A 139 -0.23 -6.24 9.07
N HIS A 140 0.59 -5.71 9.98
CA HIS A 140 0.75 -4.26 10.21
C HIS A 140 1.36 -3.54 9.00
N MET A 141 2.27 -4.18 8.26
CA MET A 141 2.80 -3.68 6.98
C MET A 141 1.70 -3.53 5.93
N HIS A 142 0.84 -4.55 5.78
CA HIS A 142 -0.29 -4.46 4.84
C HIS A 142 -1.28 -3.37 5.26
N ASP A 143 -1.59 -3.22 6.55
CA ASP A 143 -2.48 -2.15 7.02
C ASP A 143 -1.86 -0.75 6.85
N TYR A 144 -0.55 -0.59 7.07
CA TYR A 144 0.17 0.64 6.76
C TYR A 144 0.03 1.01 5.27
N TYR A 145 0.30 0.08 4.34
CA TYR A 145 0.18 0.37 2.91
C TYR A 145 -1.27 0.56 2.45
N MET A 146 -2.23 -0.18 3.02
CA MET A 146 -3.66 -0.01 2.72
C MET A 146 -4.19 1.34 3.21
N SER A 147 -3.61 1.95 4.24
CA SER A 147 -4.03 3.27 4.75
C SER A 147 -3.87 4.43 3.74
N PHE A 148 -3.06 4.24 2.69
CA PHE A 148 -2.89 5.22 1.62
C PHE A 148 -3.87 5.04 0.43
N LEU A 149 -4.58 3.91 0.38
CA LEU A 149 -5.46 3.52 -0.74
C LEU A 149 -6.94 3.72 -0.39
N GLY A 150 -7.77 4.00 -1.40
CA GLY A 150 -9.23 4.08 -1.19
C GLY A 150 -9.67 5.18 -0.22
N ARG A 151 -8.87 6.25 -0.07
CA ARG A 151 -9.06 7.30 0.95
C ARG A 151 -10.34 8.13 0.78
N TRP A 152 -10.98 8.07 -0.39
CA TRP A 152 -12.28 8.71 -0.67
C TRP A 152 -13.41 7.68 -0.84
N ALA A 153 -13.16 6.39 -0.53
CA ALA A 153 -14.21 5.38 -0.60
C ALA A 153 -15.30 5.67 0.43
N ASN A 154 -16.57 5.68 -0.03
CA ASN A 154 -17.76 6.06 0.75
C ASN A 154 -17.82 7.55 1.16
N GLU A 155 -17.04 8.45 0.52
CA GLU A 155 -17.13 9.91 0.71
C GLU A 155 -18.03 10.56 -0.35
N HIS A 156 -18.69 11.67 0.00
CA HIS A 156 -19.50 12.45 -0.96
C HIS A 156 -18.60 13.22 -1.95
N ILE A 157 -18.55 12.76 -3.20
CA ILE A 157 -17.66 13.31 -4.23
C ILE A 157 -18.38 14.18 -5.28
N VAL A 158 -17.70 15.21 -5.76
CA VAL A 158 -18.18 16.11 -6.83
C VAL A 158 -17.00 16.64 -7.65
N CYS A 159 -17.15 16.69 -8.98
CA CYS A 159 -16.22 17.37 -9.89
C CYS A 159 -16.83 18.72 -10.27
N VAL A 160 -16.14 19.82 -9.93
CA VAL A 160 -16.76 21.15 -9.88
C VAL A 160 -16.36 22.00 -11.08
N GLY A 161 -17.35 22.58 -11.78
CA GLY A 161 -17.12 23.58 -12.82
C GLY A 161 -16.90 24.99 -12.27
N GLU A 162 -16.17 25.81 -13.01
CA GLU A 162 -15.88 27.22 -12.70
C GLU A 162 -17.17 28.06 -12.58
N ASP A 163 -18.10 27.86 -13.51
CA ASP A 163 -19.40 28.54 -13.63
C ASP A 163 -20.44 28.25 -12.52
N VAL A 164 -20.10 27.52 -11.44
CA VAL A 164 -21.09 27.18 -10.39
C VAL A 164 -21.53 28.41 -9.59
N LYS A 165 -22.83 28.72 -9.63
CA LYS A 165 -23.41 29.90 -8.98
C LYS A 165 -23.55 29.75 -7.46
N PRO A 166 -23.60 30.88 -6.71
CA PRO A 166 -23.86 30.85 -5.27
C PRO A 166 -25.16 30.12 -4.93
N GLY A 167 -25.08 29.15 -4.00
CA GLY A 167 -26.23 28.36 -3.56
C GLY A 167 -26.58 27.15 -4.45
N ASP A 168 -25.92 26.95 -5.58
CA ASP A 168 -26.19 25.86 -6.53
C ASP A 168 -25.34 24.62 -6.22
N TYR A 169 -25.75 23.85 -5.23
CA TYR A 169 -25.03 22.69 -4.70
C TYR A 169 -25.72 21.36 -5.04
N PRO A 170 -24.96 20.25 -5.25
CA PRO A 170 -25.56 18.93 -5.43
C PRO A 170 -26.39 18.49 -4.21
N PRO A 171 -27.51 17.77 -4.43
CA PRO A 171 -28.28 17.21 -3.33
C PRO A 171 -27.47 16.13 -2.60
N GLY A 172 -27.44 16.17 -1.26
CA GLY A 172 -26.69 15.22 -0.43
C GLY A 172 -25.30 15.69 -0.01
N LEU A 173 -24.62 16.52 -0.82
CA LEU A 173 -23.24 16.96 -0.57
C LEU A 173 -23.07 17.66 0.79
N PHE A 174 -24.04 18.48 1.19
CA PHE A 174 -24.02 19.28 2.43
C PHE A 174 -25.32 19.12 3.21
N SER A 175 -25.23 19.16 4.55
CA SER A 175 -26.39 19.28 5.42
C SER A 175 -27.03 20.67 5.33
N ALA A 176 -28.28 20.79 5.77
CA ALA A 176 -28.99 22.08 5.80
C ALA A 176 -28.24 23.17 6.62
N GLN A 177 -27.52 22.77 7.69
CA GLN A 177 -26.77 23.71 8.54
C GLN A 177 -25.53 24.24 7.81
N GLU A 178 -24.81 23.38 7.09
CA GLU A 178 -23.66 23.78 6.26
C GLU A 178 -24.09 24.66 5.09
N LEU A 179 -25.23 24.35 4.45
CA LEU A 179 -25.80 25.21 3.39
C LEU A 179 -26.13 26.62 3.90
N ASP A 180 -26.69 26.75 5.12
CA ASP A 180 -26.98 28.06 5.70
C ASP A 180 -25.72 28.83 6.13
N LEU A 181 -24.64 28.14 6.52
CA LEU A 181 -23.32 28.75 6.73
C LEU A 181 -22.69 29.21 5.40
N LEU A 182 -22.71 28.36 4.37
CA LEU A 182 -22.17 28.66 3.04
C LEU A 182 -22.90 29.84 2.37
N ARG A 183 -24.22 29.97 2.57
CA ARG A 183 -25.02 31.12 2.10
C ARG A 183 -24.61 32.46 2.73
N GLN A 184 -24.01 32.44 3.92
CA GLN A 184 -23.55 33.63 4.65
C GLN A 184 -22.06 33.90 4.42
N LYS A 185 -21.32 32.96 3.82
CA LYS A 185 -19.88 33.06 3.60
C LYS A 185 -19.60 33.86 2.33
N THR A 186 -18.66 34.79 2.42
CA THR A 186 -18.03 35.45 1.28
C THR A 186 -16.62 34.92 1.04
N SER A 187 -16.02 35.30 -0.08
CA SER A 187 -14.59 35.18 -0.32
C SER A 187 -14.01 36.50 -0.80
N ASP A 188 -12.73 36.71 -0.54
CA ASP A 188 -11.90 37.76 -1.14
C ASP A 188 -11.13 37.21 -2.37
N ILE A 189 -11.26 35.92 -2.69
CA ILE A 189 -10.66 35.31 -3.88
C ILE A 189 -11.44 35.78 -5.12
N PRO A 190 -10.79 36.43 -6.11
CA PRO A 190 -11.47 36.86 -7.32
C PRO A 190 -11.91 35.65 -8.16
N TYR A 191 -13.02 35.83 -8.87
CA TYR A 191 -13.64 34.80 -9.71
C TYR A 191 -12.93 34.55 -11.04
N ASP A 192 -11.94 35.38 -11.35
CA ASP A 192 -11.38 35.59 -12.69
C ASP A 192 -9.90 36.00 -12.55
N TRP A 193 -9.05 35.45 -13.42
CA TRP A 193 -7.61 35.66 -13.47
C TRP A 193 -7.18 36.74 -14.49
N ASP A 194 -8.09 37.21 -15.34
CA ASP A 194 -7.88 38.36 -16.26
C ASP A 194 -8.05 39.74 -15.57
N VAL A 195 -8.27 39.78 -14.25
CA VAL A 195 -8.41 41.03 -13.48
C VAL A 195 -7.05 41.58 -13.05
N ASP A 196 -6.73 42.82 -13.43
CA ASP A 196 -5.53 43.54 -12.97
C ASP A 196 -5.50 43.68 -11.44
N TRP A 197 -4.51 43.06 -10.81
CA TRP A 197 -4.40 42.90 -9.35
C TRP A 197 -4.11 44.20 -8.58
N ASP A 198 -3.69 45.27 -9.26
CA ASP A 198 -3.23 46.52 -8.64
C ASP A 198 -4.34 47.52 -8.27
N ASP A 199 -5.56 47.40 -8.82
CA ASP A 199 -6.59 48.47 -8.76
C ASP A 199 -8.00 48.02 -8.31
N VAL A 200 -8.15 46.77 -7.84
CA VAL A 200 -9.44 46.23 -7.35
C VAL A 200 -9.36 45.87 -5.87
N ALA A 201 -10.10 46.60 -5.03
CA ALA A 201 -10.35 46.19 -3.65
C ALA A 201 -11.17 44.90 -3.65
N PHE A 202 -10.59 43.80 -3.14
CA PHE A 202 -11.15 42.44 -3.22
C PHE A 202 -12.67 42.42 -2.99
N PRO A 203 -13.47 42.14 -4.03
CA PRO A 203 -14.91 42.13 -3.89
C PRO A 203 -15.30 40.96 -3.00
N ASN A 204 -16.09 41.23 -1.96
CA ASN A 204 -16.66 40.20 -1.10
C ASN A 204 -17.71 39.39 -1.88
N VAL A 205 -17.23 38.49 -2.74
CA VAL A 205 -18.07 37.66 -3.60
C VAL A 205 -18.76 36.58 -2.78
N PRO A 206 -20.02 36.20 -3.08
CA PRO A 206 -20.68 35.11 -2.39
C PRO A 206 -19.92 33.80 -2.62
N PHE A 207 -19.65 33.04 -1.57
CA PHE A 207 -18.90 31.78 -1.66
C PHE A 207 -19.70 30.73 -2.45
N THR A 208 -19.01 30.01 -3.34
CA THR A 208 -19.61 29.03 -4.26
C THR A 208 -18.88 27.70 -4.19
N LEU A 209 -19.44 26.66 -4.83
CA LEU A 209 -18.79 25.34 -4.86
C LEU A 209 -17.41 25.39 -5.52
N HIS A 210 -17.21 26.24 -6.53
CA HIS A 210 -15.91 26.40 -7.18
C HIS A 210 -14.83 26.89 -6.21
N HIS A 211 -15.19 27.65 -5.17
CA HIS A 211 -14.18 28.11 -4.21
C HIS A 211 -13.49 26.98 -3.42
N PHE A 212 -14.04 25.76 -3.43
CA PHE A 212 -13.35 24.59 -2.87
C PHE A 212 -12.21 24.06 -3.77
N THR A 213 -12.05 24.50 -5.02
CA THR A 213 -10.93 24.10 -5.90
C THR A 213 -9.62 24.83 -5.61
N PHE A 214 -9.65 25.91 -4.81
CA PHE A 214 -8.44 26.65 -4.44
C PHE A 214 -7.65 25.95 -3.31
N PRO A 215 -6.31 25.78 -3.44
CA PRO A 215 -5.46 25.22 -2.38
C PRO A 215 -5.43 26.02 -1.06
N SER A 216 -5.93 27.26 -1.06
CA SER A 216 -6.14 28.08 0.15
C SER A 216 -7.39 27.71 0.95
N ILE A 217 -8.27 26.89 0.38
CA ILE A 217 -9.57 26.49 0.93
C ILE A 217 -9.64 24.98 1.17
N SER A 218 -9.11 24.18 0.25
CA SER A 218 -9.05 22.71 0.32
C SER A 218 -7.61 22.21 0.28
N THR A 219 -7.32 21.15 1.03
CA THR A 219 -6.12 20.35 0.78
C THR A 219 -6.23 19.61 -0.56
N GLN A 220 -5.15 19.66 -1.34
CA GLN A 220 -4.92 18.69 -2.40
C GLN A 220 -4.44 17.37 -1.77
N GLU A 221 -4.89 16.28 -2.36
CA GLU A 221 -4.53 14.92 -2.01
C GLU A 221 -3.26 14.50 -2.76
N GLU A 222 -2.32 13.83 -2.09
CA GLU A 222 -1.10 13.32 -2.72
C GLU A 222 -1.34 11.96 -3.41
N ASP A 223 -0.87 11.78 -4.65
CA ASP A 223 -0.75 10.45 -5.29
C ASP A 223 0.32 9.63 -4.55
N VAL A 224 -0.13 8.76 -3.64
CA VAL A 224 0.78 7.93 -2.86
C VAL A 224 1.24 6.71 -3.66
N SER A 225 2.33 6.89 -4.41
CA SER A 225 3.07 5.77 -5.00
C SER A 225 3.58 4.82 -3.93
N LEU A 226 2.91 3.66 -3.77
CA LEU A 226 3.32 2.60 -2.85
C LEU A 226 4.72 2.05 -3.17
N PHE A 227 5.10 2.04 -4.44
CA PHE A 227 6.47 1.70 -4.85
C PHE A 227 7.48 2.75 -4.38
N GLY A 228 7.11 4.04 -4.43
CA GLY A 228 7.92 5.12 -3.84
C GLY A 228 8.08 5.00 -2.33
N LYS A 229 6.97 4.78 -1.59
CA LYS A 229 7.01 4.59 -0.12
C LYS A 229 7.84 3.36 0.27
N SER A 230 7.63 2.22 -0.38
CA SER A 230 8.39 0.98 -0.10
C SER A 230 9.87 1.08 -0.49
N LEU A 231 10.22 1.80 -1.56
CA LEU A 231 11.60 2.06 -1.93
C LEU A 231 12.30 3.02 -0.95
N ALA A 232 11.60 4.02 -0.42
CA ALA A 232 12.13 4.91 0.62
C ALA A 232 12.47 4.16 1.91
N LEU A 233 11.55 3.28 2.37
CA LEU A 233 11.79 2.36 3.48
C LEU A 233 13.00 1.45 3.18
N ALA A 234 13.06 0.86 1.99
CA ALA A 234 14.18 0.03 1.55
C ALA A 234 15.53 0.76 1.47
N GLY A 235 15.53 2.09 1.29
CA GLY A 235 16.71 2.96 1.39
C GLY A 235 17.15 3.17 2.84
N LEU A 236 16.21 3.49 3.74
CA LEU A 236 16.51 3.68 5.17
C LEU A 236 17.16 2.43 5.79
N PHE A 237 16.69 1.23 5.44
CA PHE A 237 17.31 -0.02 5.89
C PHE A 237 18.70 -0.29 5.29
N HIS A 238 18.99 0.24 4.10
CA HIS A 238 20.32 0.16 3.52
C HIS A 238 21.30 1.06 4.28
N ASP A 239 20.91 2.30 4.58
CA ASP A 239 21.77 3.29 5.22
C ASP A 239 22.04 3.00 6.70
N LEU A 240 21.19 2.17 7.33
CA LEU A 240 21.37 1.64 8.69
C LEU A 240 22.25 0.37 8.76
N ASP A 241 22.87 -0.04 7.65
CA ASP A 241 23.70 -1.26 7.51
C ASP A 241 22.95 -2.60 7.73
N ILE A 242 21.63 -2.53 7.95
CA ILE A 242 20.72 -3.68 8.14
C ILE A 242 20.63 -4.54 6.86
N SER A 243 20.99 -3.97 5.70
CA SER A 243 21.11 -4.66 4.41
C SER A 243 22.08 -5.86 4.41
N LYS A 244 22.91 -6.03 5.45
CA LYS A 244 23.81 -7.18 5.62
C LYS A 244 23.19 -8.37 6.37
N ASP A 245 22.00 -8.22 6.96
CA ASP A 245 21.35 -9.32 7.69
C ASP A 245 20.76 -10.36 6.71
N PRO A 246 21.04 -11.67 6.84
CA PRO A 246 20.47 -12.69 5.96
C PRO A 246 18.93 -12.81 5.99
N ALA A 247 18.25 -12.26 7.00
CA ALA A 247 16.79 -12.14 7.03
C ALA A 247 16.27 -10.94 6.23
N TYR A 248 17.13 -9.94 5.95
CA TYR A 248 16.73 -8.73 5.24
C TYR A 248 16.30 -8.98 3.80
N ASP A 249 16.99 -9.85 3.04
CA ASP A 249 16.58 -10.16 1.66
C ASP A 249 15.15 -10.72 1.58
N TYR A 250 14.76 -11.56 2.56
CA TYR A 250 13.39 -12.07 2.67
C TYR A 250 12.40 -10.94 2.93
N ILE A 251 12.62 -10.14 3.99
CA ILE A 251 11.68 -9.08 4.40
C ILE A 251 11.63 -7.96 3.35
N ARG A 252 12.75 -7.61 2.70
CA ARG A 252 12.81 -6.67 1.58
C ARG A 252 11.94 -7.11 0.41
N SER A 253 11.90 -8.41 0.11
CA SER A 253 11.07 -8.94 -0.98
C SER A 253 9.56 -8.81 -0.72
N GLU A 254 9.14 -8.85 0.55
CA GLU A 254 7.74 -8.64 0.95
C GLU A 254 7.42 -7.14 1.17
N MET A 255 8.39 -6.34 1.60
CA MET A 255 8.28 -4.89 1.80
C MET A 255 8.06 -4.13 0.48
N LEU A 256 8.67 -4.58 -0.62
CA LEU A 256 8.58 -3.97 -1.96
C LEU A 256 7.24 -4.29 -2.64
N VAL A 257 6.16 -3.87 -2.00
CA VAL A 257 4.78 -4.01 -2.50
C VAL A 257 4.55 -3.17 -3.76
N LYS A 258 3.60 -3.62 -4.58
CA LYS A 258 3.11 -2.85 -5.72
C LYS A 258 1.62 -2.55 -5.56
N GLN A 259 1.06 -1.78 -6.48
CA GLN A 259 -0.36 -1.45 -6.50
C GLN A 259 -1.23 -2.70 -6.80
N GLU A 260 -0.78 -3.60 -7.68
CA GLU A 260 -1.51 -4.83 -8.02
C GLU A 260 -1.59 -5.83 -6.84
N THR A 261 -0.76 -5.64 -5.81
CA THR A 261 -0.83 -6.41 -4.55
C THR A 261 -2.15 -6.18 -3.80
N TYR A 262 -2.71 -4.96 -3.89
CA TYR A 262 -3.95 -4.56 -3.20
C TYR A 262 -5.13 -4.39 -4.17
N PHE A 263 -4.84 -4.22 -5.46
CA PHE A 263 -5.81 -4.15 -6.55
C PHE A 263 -5.60 -5.33 -7.52
N PRO A 264 -5.96 -6.57 -7.13
CA PRO A 264 -5.81 -7.76 -7.97
C PRO A 264 -6.49 -7.61 -9.34
N GLN A 265 -5.70 -7.86 -10.40
CA GLN A 265 -6.09 -7.70 -11.80
C GLN A 265 -6.96 -8.85 -12.33
N ASP A 266 -6.93 -10.00 -11.65
CA ASP A 266 -7.65 -11.23 -11.98
C ASP A 266 -9.06 -11.32 -11.38
N GLN A 267 -9.44 -10.35 -10.54
CA GLN A 267 -10.74 -10.30 -9.87
C GLN A 267 -11.73 -9.37 -10.59
N GLN A 268 -13.03 -9.64 -10.43
CA GLN A 268 -14.08 -8.80 -11.00
C GLN A 268 -14.33 -7.58 -10.10
N TRP A 269 -14.09 -6.39 -10.64
CA TRP A 269 -14.36 -5.12 -9.96
C TRP A 269 -15.71 -4.53 -10.38
N ILE A 270 -16.37 -3.86 -9.43
CA ILE A 270 -17.61 -3.11 -9.67
C ILE A 270 -17.53 -1.74 -9.00
N LEU A 271 -17.80 -0.70 -9.78
CA LEU A 271 -18.10 0.63 -9.27
C LEU A 271 -19.52 0.63 -8.72
N ARG A 272 -19.73 1.25 -7.56
CA ARG A 272 -21.01 1.34 -6.88
C ARG A 272 -21.22 2.77 -6.39
N ASN A 273 -22.47 3.22 -6.43
CA ASN A 273 -22.97 4.36 -5.69
C ASN A 273 -23.97 3.81 -4.66
N LEU A 274 -23.63 3.92 -3.39
CA LEU A 274 -24.35 3.30 -2.27
C LEU A 274 -25.69 3.98 -1.99
N THR A 275 -25.79 5.31 -2.08
CA THR A 275 -27.05 6.03 -1.89
C THR A 275 -28.10 5.65 -2.94
N THR A 276 -27.76 5.71 -4.23
CA THR A 276 -28.70 5.35 -5.31
C THR A 276 -28.82 3.84 -5.53
N LYS A 277 -27.93 3.04 -4.94
CA LYS A 277 -27.81 1.58 -5.10
C LYS A 277 -27.56 1.15 -6.54
N GLN A 278 -26.99 2.05 -7.34
CA GLN A 278 -26.57 1.80 -8.71
C GLN A 278 -25.15 1.20 -8.74
N PHE A 279 -24.86 0.41 -9.77
CA PHE A 279 -23.55 -0.18 -9.96
C PHE A 279 -23.21 -0.28 -11.45
N VAL A 280 -21.91 -0.29 -11.75
CA VAL A 280 -21.36 -0.51 -13.09
C VAL A 280 -20.27 -1.56 -12.98
N ARG A 281 -20.28 -2.53 -13.90
CA ARG A 281 -19.26 -3.60 -13.98
C ARG A 281 -18.25 -3.26 -15.07
N SER A 282 -17.02 -3.75 -14.95
CA SER A 282 -15.95 -3.52 -15.92
C SER A 282 -16.34 -3.92 -17.35
N GLU A 283 -17.03 -5.05 -17.54
CA GLU A 283 -17.48 -5.52 -18.86
C GLU A 283 -18.64 -4.72 -19.48
N ALA A 284 -19.19 -3.73 -18.77
CA ALA A 284 -20.14 -2.76 -19.31
C ALA A 284 -19.49 -1.45 -19.78
N ILE A 285 -18.19 -1.27 -19.50
CA ILE A 285 -17.40 -0.08 -19.86
C ILE A 285 -16.32 -0.45 -20.89
N ALA A 286 -15.58 -1.54 -20.62
CA ALA A 286 -14.41 -1.93 -21.39
C ALA A 286 -14.78 -2.26 -22.84
N LEU A 287 -14.01 -1.70 -23.79
CA LEU A 287 -14.20 -1.93 -25.23
C LEU A 287 -14.08 -3.41 -25.61
N LYS A 288 -13.31 -4.19 -24.85
CA LYS A 288 -13.18 -5.65 -24.92
C LYS A 288 -12.78 -6.23 -23.55
N PRO A 289 -12.98 -7.54 -23.30
CA PRO A 289 -12.54 -8.19 -22.06
C PRO A 289 -11.03 -8.09 -21.81
N GLU A 290 -10.20 -8.10 -22.87
CA GLU A 290 -8.74 -8.03 -22.74
C GLU A 290 -8.22 -6.66 -22.27
N CYS A 291 -9.09 -5.65 -22.17
CA CYS A 291 -8.77 -4.32 -21.66
C CYS A 291 -8.98 -4.18 -20.13
N ILE A 292 -9.50 -5.22 -19.46
CA ILE A 292 -9.84 -5.21 -18.03
C ILE A 292 -8.66 -5.73 -17.21
N HIS A 293 -8.11 -4.91 -16.32
CA HIS A 293 -6.94 -5.22 -15.48
C HIS A 293 -7.26 -4.88 -14.01
N GLY A 294 -8.30 -5.54 -13.47
CA GLY A 294 -8.84 -5.25 -12.15
C GLY A 294 -9.69 -3.98 -12.14
N PRO A 295 -9.38 -2.98 -11.30
CA PRO A 295 -10.06 -1.68 -11.32
C PRO A 295 -9.48 -0.75 -12.41
N ASP A 296 -8.28 -1.02 -12.91
CA ASP A 296 -7.72 -0.33 -14.07
C ASP A 296 -8.28 -0.96 -15.35
N ILE A 297 -8.75 -0.12 -16.28
CA ILE A 297 -9.38 -0.56 -17.53
C ILE A 297 -8.87 0.34 -18.65
N SER A 298 -8.24 -0.26 -19.65
CA SER A 298 -7.62 0.47 -20.75
C SER A 298 -8.64 1.25 -21.60
N VAL A 299 -8.27 2.46 -21.99
CA VAL A 299 -9.00 3.40 -22.88
C VAL A 299 -10.25 4.04 -22.27
N LEU A 300 -11.12 3.28 -21.61
CA LEU A 300 -12.29 3.78 -20.88
C LEU A 300 -12.57 2.85 -19.69
N GLY A 301 -12.61 3.40 -18.47
CA GLY A 301 -12.73 2.65 -17.24
C GLY A 301 -13.64 3.28 -16.20
N PHE A 302 -13.44 2.89 -14.94
CA PHE A 302 -14.27 3.39 -13.84
C PHE A 302 -14.06 4.90 -13.58
N GLY A 303 -12.86 5.43 -13.82
CA GLY A 303 -12.55 6.85 -13.58
C GLY A 303 -13.39 7.79 -14.45
N GLU A 304 -13.46 7.54 -15.76
CA GLU A 304 -14.27 8.32 -16.70
C GLU A 304 -15.78 8.20 -16.39
N VAL A 305 -16.22 7.01 -15.94
CA VAL A 305 -17.61 6.78 -15.52
C VAL A 305 -17.94 7.48 -14.20
N VAL A 306 -17.00 7.61 -13.26
CA VAL A 306 -17.17 8.45 -12.07
C VAL A 306 -17.22 9.92 -12.49
N MET A 307 -16.19 10.43 -13.17
CA MET A 307 -16.09 11.85 -13.55
C MET A 307 -17.37 12.33 -14.25
N SER A 308 -17.80 11.63 -15.30
CA SER A 308 -19.03 11.96 -16.05
C SER A 308 -20.33 11.87 -15.23
N ARG A 309 -20.33 11.23 -14.06
CA ARG A 309 -21.47 11.12 -13.14
C ARG A 309 -21.36 12.00 -11.90
N ILE A 310 -20.21 12.62 -11.62
CA ILE A 310 -20.03 13.53 -10.47
C ILE A 310 -19.81 15.00 -10.88
N CYS A 311 -19.75 15.30 -12.18
CA CYS A 311 -19.69 16.68 -12.68
C CYS A 311 -20.86 17.55 -12.20
N TRP A 312 -20.55 18.79 -11.80
CA TRP A 312 -21.53 19.79 -11.39
C TRP A 312 -21.14 21.19 -11.87
N SER A 313 -21.96 21.77 -12.74
CA SER A 313 -21.82 23.13 -13.27
C SER A 313 -23.19 23.81 -13.40
N THR A 314 -23.26 25.12 -13.14
CA THR A 314 -24.47 25.90 -13.48
C THR A 314 -24.55 26.25 -14.97
N SER A 315 -23.43 26.16 -15.68
CA SER A 315 -23.36 26.31 -17.13
C SER A 315 -23.43 24.93 -17.80
N SER A 316 -24.39 24.77 -18.71
CA SER A 316 -24.48 23.61 -19.60
C SER A 316 -23.60 23.74 -20.85
N PHE A 317 -22.66 24.70 -20.87
CA PHE A 317 -21.70 24.84 -21.96
C PHE A 317 -20.61 23.77 -21.85
N THR A 318 -20.83 22.64 -22.53
CA THR A 318 -19.93 21.47 -22.52
C THR A 318 -19.04 21.38 -23.76
N SER A 319 -19.03 22.41 -24.62
CA SER A 319 -18.36 22.43 -25.94
C SER A 319 -18.80 21.32 -26.92
N MET A 320 -19.86 20.58 -26.59
CA MET A 320 -20.42 19.47 -27.35
C MET A 320 -21.95 19.52 -27.34
N SER A 321 -22.61 18.77 -28.23
CA SER A 321 -24.07 18.66 -28.26
C SER A 321 -24.57 17.71 -27.15
N ASP A 322 -24.57 18.21 -25.92
CA ASP A 322 -25.09 17.45 -24.78
C ASP A 322 -26.60 17.23 -24.90
N THR A 323 -27.02 16.00 -24.60
CA THR A 323 -28.41 15.51 -24.62
C THR A 323 -28.79 14.79 -23.32
N VAL A 324 -27.88 14.77 -22.34
CA VAL A 324 -27.95 13.96 -21.10
C VAL A 324 -27.75 14.83 -19.84
N ASP A 325 -27.31 16.08 -19.99
CA ASP A 325 -26.92 17.00 -18.91
C ASP A 325 -25.72 16.47 -18.11
N ILE A 326 -24.60 16.27 -18.79
CA ILE A 326 -23.33 15.86 -18.17
C ILE A 326 -22.76 16.95 -17.24
N SER A 327 -23.27 18.18 -17.35
CA SER A 327 -23.09 19.26 -16.38
C SER A 327 -23.78 19.03 -15.03
N ARG A 328 -24.70 18.05 -14.93
CA ARG A 328 -25.45 17.68 -13.72
C ARG A 328 -25.40 16.17 -13.49
N GLY A 329 -24.18 15.67 -13.25
CA GLY A 329 -23.89 14.27 -12.99
C GLY A 329 -24.79 13.68 -11.89
N THR A 330 -25.41 12.53 -12.20
CA THR A 330 -26.46 11.91 -11.37
C THR A 330 -26.01 11.42 -9.99
N TRP A 331 -24.70 11.38 -9.74
CA TRP A 331 -24.07 10.93 -8.49
C TRP A 331 -23.27 12.05 -7.80
N ALA A 332 -23.31 13.29 -8.31
CA ALA A 332 -22.63 14.42 -7.67
C ALA A 332 -23.14 14.63 -6.24
N GLY A 333 -22.24 14.58 -5.26
CA GLY A 333 -22.55 14.74 -3.84
C GLY A 333 -23.12 13.49 -3.14
N LEU A 334 -23.03 12.31 -3.75
CA LEU A 334 -23.54 11.05 -3.21
C LEU A 334 -22.41 10.01 -3.04
N ASP A 335 -22.58 9.08 -2.08
CA ASP A 335 -21.76 7.87 -1.88
C ASP A 335 -22.25 6.68 -2.71
#